data_AF-A0A965A7G5-F1
#
_entry.id   AF-A0A965A7G5-F1
#
_cell.length_a   1.000
_cell.length_b   1.000
_cell.length_c   1.000
_cell.angle_alpha   90.00
_cell.angle_beta   90.00
_cell.angle_gamma   90.00
#
_symmetry.space_group_name_H-M   'P 1'
#
loop_
_entity.id
_entity.type
_entity.pdbx_description
1 polymer ?
#
loop_
_entity_poly.entity_id
_entity_poly.type
_entity_poly.pdbx_seq_one_letter_code
_entity_poly.pdbx_strand_id
1 'polypeptide(L)'
;AFDNRLAISNDEAMNYVARECWISLFGNGYEAYNLYRRTGKPTGMQPAINATPGSFPSSFWYPANFADINSSVEQKADLTTKVFWDNTSFNLNF
;
A
#
# COMPACT_ATOMS: atom_id res chain seq x y z
N ALA A 1 -28.95 28.37 10.81
CA ALA A 1 -29.00 27.09 10.07
C ALA A 1 -27.56 26.71 9.78
N PHE A 2 -27.06 25.63 10.38
CA PHE A 2 -25.74 25.11 10.03
C PHE A 2 -25.88 24.49 8.65
N ASP A 3 -25.35 25.21 7.66
CA ASP A 3 -25.33 24.78 6.28
C ASP A 3 -24.63 23.42 6.19
N ASN A 4 -25.27 22.49 5.48
CA ASN A 4 -24.84 21.11 5.27
C ASN A 4 -23.59 21.11 4.36
N ARG A 5 -22.47 21.60 4.90
CA ARG A 5 -21.24 21.79 4.14
C ARG A 5 -20.61 20.43 3.86
N LEU A 6 -20.95 19.98 2.64
CA LEU A 6 -20.20 19.05 1.80
C LEU A 6 -20.34 17.59 2.22
N ALA A 7 -21.27 16.88 1.58
CA ALA A 7 -21.25 15.42 1.51
C ALA A 7 -19.99 15.01 0.73
N ILE A 8 -18.85 14.98 1.40
CA ILE A 8 -17.60 14.48 0.84
C ILE A 8 -17.79 12.99 0.55
N SER A 9 -17.32 12.51 -0.60
CA SER A 9 -17.45 11.10 -0.93
C SER A 9 -16.69 10.26 0.10
N ASN A 10 -17.12 9.03 0.37
CA ASN A 10 -16.40 8.15 1.30
C ASN A 10 -14.92 7.95 0.89
N ASP A 11 -14.62 7.96 -0.42
CA ASP A 11 -13.25 7.85 -0.93
C ASP A 11 -12.42 9.10 -0.62
N GLU A 12 -13.03 10.27 -0.77
CA GLU A 12 -12.39 11.55 -0.47
C GLU A 12 -12.21 11.73 1.04
N ALA A 13 -13.20 11.37 1.87
CA ALA A 13 -13.06 11.28 3.32
C ALA A 13 -11.90 10.36 3.72
N MET A 14 -11.82 9.17 3.10
CA MET A 14 -10.74 8.22 3.33
C MET A 14 -9.38 8.81 2.94
N ASN A 15 -9.31 9.59 1.86
CA ASN A 15 -8.07 10.25 1.45
C ASN A 15 -7.56 11.23 2.50
N TYR A 16 -8.43 12.07 3.08
CA TYR A 16 -8.05 12.99 4.15
C TYR A 16 -7.56 12.23 5.38
N VAL A 17 -8.31 11.22 5.84
CA VAL A 17 -7.90 10.41 7.00
C VAL A 17 -6.56 9.72 6.73
N ALA A 18 -6.40 9.09 5.57
CA ALA A 18 -5.17 8.38 5.23
C ALA A 18 -3.96 9.32 5.13
N ARG A 19 -4.15 10.57 4.67
CA ARG A 19 -3.09 11.58 4.63
C ARG A 19 -2.63 11.99 6.02
N GLU A 20 -3.55 12.29 6.93
CA GLU A 20 -3.19 12.65 8.31
C GLU A 20 -2.57 11.47 9.06
N CYS A 21 -3.07 10.25 8.83
CA CYS A 21 -2.44 9.03 9.32
C CYS A 21 -1.01 8.86 8.75
N TRP A 22 -0.80 9.10 7.45
CA TRP A 22 0.53 9.00 6.85
C TRP A 22 1.54 9.97 7.46
N ILE A 23 1.13 11.22 7.70
CA ILE A 23 1.99 12.25 8.32
C ILE A 23 2.30 11.89 9.77
N SER A 24 1.28 11.47 10.54
CA SER A 24 1.47 11.10 11.96
C SER A 24 2.30 9.82 12.15
N LEU A 25 2.34 8.95 11.16
CA LEU A 25 3.18 7.75 11.14
C LEU A 25 4.64 8.04 10.72
N PHE A 26 5.09 9.30 10.73
CA PHE A 26 6.49 9.61 10.49
C PHE A 26 7.40 8.83 11.45
N GLY A 27 8.33 8.04 10.88
CA GLY A 27 9.18 7.09 11.62
C GLY A 27 8.64 5.65 11.68
N ASN A 28 7.36 5.41 11.37
CA ASN A 28 6.77 4.09 11.24
C ASN A 28 6.28 3.81 9.80
N GLY A 29 7.22 3.41 8.94
CA GLY A 29 6.92 3.08 7.54
C GLY A 29 6.09 1.80 7.34
N TYR A 30 6.07 0.89 8.32
CA TYR A 30 5.37 -0.39 8.17
C TYR A 30 3.85 -0.20 8.13
N GLU A 31 3.31 0.59 9.06
CA GLU A 31 1.88 0.92 9.08
C GLU A 31 1.48 1.82 7.92
N ALA A 32 2.34 2.76 7.54
CA ALA A 32 2.11 3.62 6.39
C ALA A 32 1.98 2.79 5.09
N TYR A 33 2.88 1.82 4.90
CA TYR A 33 2.85 0.90 3.77
C TYR A 33 1.62 -0.03 3.79
N ASN A 34 1.21 -0.54 4.95
CA ASN A 34 -0.01 -1.36 5.09
C ASN A 34 -1.27 -0.55 4.80
N LEU A 35 -1.35 0.68 5.32
CA LEU A 35 -2.44 1.61 5.06
C LEU A 35 -2.59 1.84 3.56
N TYR A 36 -1.49 2.17 2.87
CA TYR A 36 -1.48 2.42 1.45
C TYR A 36 -1.92 1.20 0.63
N ARG A 37 -1.43 0.00 0.97
CA ARG A 37 -1.87 -1.25 0.32
C ARG A 37 -3.33 -1.59 0.57
N ARG A 38 -3.90 -1.17 1.70
CA ARG A 38 -5.31 -1.46 2.06
C ARG A 38 -6.29 -0.46 1.49
N THR A 39 -5.91 0.80 1.29
CA THR A 39 -6.83 1.88 0.89
C THR A 39 -6.49 2.54 -0.44
N GLY A 40 -5.25 2.41 -0.92
CA GLY A 40 -4.73 3.16 -2.08
C GLY A 40 -4.63 4.65 -1.83
N LYS A 41 -4.67 5.06 -0.55
CA LYS A 41 -4.61 6.44 -0.08
C LYS A 41 -3.43 6.60 0.90
N PRO A 42 -2.81 7.78 1.03
CA PRO A 42 -3.18 9.03 0.38
C PRO A 42 -2.87 9.07 -1.12
N THR A 43 -3.61 9.87 -1.87
CA THR A 43 -3.28 10.19 -3.27
C THR A 43 -2.15 11.23 -3.34
N GLY A 44 -1.49 11.32 -4.49
CA GLY A 44 -0.43 12.32 -4.71
C GLY A 44 0.90 11.98 -4.02
N MET A 45 1.19 10.69 -3.85
CA MET A 45 2.49 10.23 -3.35
C MET A 45 3.62 10.71 -4.27
N GLN A 46 4.82 10.89 -3.72
CA GLN A 46 5.98 11.28 -4.52
C GLN A 46 6.22 10.25 -5.64
N PRO A 47 6.40 10.69 -6.90
CA PRO A 47 6.68 9.78 -8.00
C PRO A 47 8.05 9.11 -7.84
N ALA A 48 8.20 7.94 -8.46
CA ALA A 48 9.49 7.27 -8.52
C ALA A 48 10.49 8.10 -9.33
N ILE A 49 11.76 8.07 -8.92
CA ILE A 49 12.85 8.78 -9.62
C ILE A 49 13.16 8.11 -10.98
N ASN A 50 12.98 6.80 -11.06
CA ASN A 50 13.17 6.05 -12.29
C ASN A 50 12.00 6.29 -13.26
N ALA A 51 12.30 6.47 -14.55
CA ALA A 51 11.30 6.64 -15.61
C ALA A 51 10.44 5.39 -15.85
N THR A 52 10.90 4.21 -15.44
CA THR A 52 10.13 2.96 -15.54
C THR A 52 10.30 2.16 -14.25
N PRO A 53 9.60 2.55 -13.17
CA PRO A 53 9.77 1.95 -11.84
C PRO A 53 9.17 0.54 -11.71
N GLY A 54 8.33 0.12 -12.66
CA GLY A 54 7.71 -1.20 -12.68
C GLY A 54 6.49 -1.34 -11.77
N SER A 55 6.11 -2.59 -11.49
CA SER A 55 4.95 -2.91 -10.64
C SER A 55 5.20 -2.60 -9.17
N PHE A 56 4.15 -2.17 -8.48
CA PHE A 56 4.21 -1.93 -7.05
C PHE A 56 4.45 -3.26 -6.29
N PRO A 57 5.39 -3.30 -5.32
CA PRO A 57 5.56 -4.49 -4.49
C PRO A 57 4.38 -4.59 -3.53
N SER A 58 3.50 -5.58 -3.72
CA SER A 58 2.38 -5.88 -2.81
C SER A 58 2.77 -6.84 -1.69
N SER A 59 3.92 -7.51 -1.78
CA SER A 59 4.50 -8.30 -0.69
C SER A 59 6.02 -8.39 -0.81
N PHE A 60 6.68 -8.96 0.20
CA PHE A 60 8.13 -9.17 0.20
C PHE A 60 8.51 -10.63 -0.02
N TRP A 61 9.74 -10.84 -0.48
CA TRP A 61 10.37 -12.16 -0.57
C TRP A 61 10.38 -12.87 0.77
N TYR A 62 10.27 -14.19 0.74
CA TYR A 62 10.62 -14.98 1.92
C TYR A 62 12.14 -14.89 2.16
N PRO A 63 12.59 -14.93 3.42
CA PRO A 63 14.01 -14.97 3.73
C PRO A 63 14.73 -16.09 2.96
N ALA A 64 15.91 -15.80 2.41
CA ALA A 64 16.65 -16.74 1.56
C ALA A 64 16.91 -18.07 2.28
N ASN A 65 17.38 -18.01 3.54
CA ASN A 65 17.60 -19.21 4.35
C ASN A 65 16.33 -20.07 4.54
N PHE A 66 15.16 -19.46 4.63
CA PHE A 66 13.90 -20.20 4.75
C PHE A 66 13.53 -20.89 3.43
N ALA A 67 13.70 -20.20 2.30
CA ALA A 67 13.43 -20.78 0.98
C ALA A 67 14.46 -21.86 0.59
N ASP A 68 15.73 -21.66 0.91
CA ASP A 68 16.81 -22.56 0.49
C ASP A 68 16.87 -23.87 1.29
N ILE A 69 16.54 -23.80 2.60
CA ILE A 69 16.70 -24.95 3.52
C ILE A 69 15.40 -25.77 3.62
N ASN A 70 14.25 -25.21 3.23
CA ASN A 70 12.95 -25.89 3.33
C ASN A 70 12.45 -26.33 1.95
N SER A 71 12.63 -27.61 1.63
CA SER A 71 12.15 -28.20 0.36
C SER A 71 10.63 -28.22 0.20
N SER A 72 9.85 -27.85 1.23
CA SER A 72 8.39 -27.76 1.15
C SER A 72 7.89 -26.38 0.72
N VAL A 73 8.79 -25.41 0.57
CA VAL A 73 8.44 -24.02 0.28
C VAL A 73 9.06 -23.61 -1.04
N GLU A 74 8.20 -23.09 -1.92
CA GLU A 74 8.65 -22.38 -3.12
C GLU A 74 8.74 -20.88 -2.83
N GLN A 75 9.79 -20.25 -3.33
CA GLN A 75 9.89 -18.79 -3.32
C GLN A 75 8.79 -18.19 -4.18
N LYS A 76 8.40 -16.95 -3.89
CA LYS A 76 7.48 -16.19 -4.75
C LYS A 76 8.08 -16.07 -6.18
N ALA A 77 7.25 -15.78 -7.18
CA ALA A 77 7.75 -15.46 -8.51
C ALA A 77 8.18 -13.99 -8.62
N ASP A 78 7.47 -13.11 -7.90
CA ASP A 78 7.69 -11.67 -7.86
C ASP A 78 7.14 -11.07 -6.55
N LEU A 79 7.20 -9.75 -6.45
CA LEU A 79 6.71 -8.97 -5.31
C LEU A 79 5.25 -8.52 -5.46
N THR A 80 4.57 -8.84 -6.57
CA THR A 80 3.24 -8.31 -6.92
C THR A 80 2.10 -9.12 -6.31
N THR A 81 2.40 -10.30 -5.76
CA THR A 81 1.42 -11.17 -5.12
C THR A 81 0.82 -10.47 -3.88
N LYS A 82 -0.51 -10.36 -3.85
CA LYS A 82 -1.28 -9.78 -2.74
C LYS A 82 -1.31 -10.71 -1.53
N VAL A 83 -1.32 -10.12 -0.34
CA VAL A 83 -1.46 -10.83 0.94
C VAL A 83 -2.94 -11.05 1.26
N PHE A 84 -3.26 -11.99 2.15
CA PHE A 84 -4.65 -12.44 2.39
C PHE A 84 -5.65 -11.34 2.78
N TRP A 85 -5.20 -10.24 3.38
CA TRP A 85 -6.05 -9.09 3.75
C TRP A 85 -6.13 -8.02 2.66
N ASP A 86 -5.25 -8.06 1.66
CA ASP A 86 -5.24 -7.13 0.52
C ASP A 86 -6.23 -7.62 -0.54
N ASN A 87 -7.52 -7.41 -0.25
CA ASN A 87 -8.64 -7.78 -1.13
C ASN A 87 -9.09 -6.62 -2.03
N THR A 88 -8.17 -5.72 -2.35
CA THR A 88 -8.48 -4.43 -2.96
C THR A 88 -8.46 -4.49 -4.49
N SER A 89 -9.20 -3.59 -5.15
CA SER A 89 -9.29 -3.52 -6.62
C SER A 89 -8.58 -2.33 -7.25
N PHE A 90 -7.98 -1.45 -6.45
CA PHE A 90 -7.25 -0.29 -6.96
C PHE A 90 -5.87 -0.67 -7.50
N ASN A 91 -5.37 0.12 -8.44
CA ASN A 91 -4.06 -0.04 -9.06
C ASN A 91 -3.05 0.89 -8.38
N LEU A 92 -1.95 0.31 -7.88
CA LEU A 92 -0.85 1.04 -7.23
C LEU A 92 0.42 1.12 -8.09
N ASN A 93 0.40 0.56 -9.30
CA ASN A 93 1.51 0.61 -10.23
C ASN A 93 1.71 2.07 -10.71
N PHE A 94 2.95 2.38 -11.07
CA PHE A 94 3.39 3.72 -11.46
C PHE A 94 3.49 3.86 -12.98
#